data_AF-A0A0S8ZMS6-F1
#
_entry.id   AF-A0A0S8ZMS6-F1
#
_cell.length_a   1.000
_cell.length_b   1.000
_cell.length_c   1.000
_cell.angle_alpha   90.00
_cell.angle_beta   90.00
_cell.angle_gamma   90.00
#
_symmetry.space_group_name_H-M   'P 1'
#
loop_
_entity.id
_entity.type
_entity.pdbx_description
1 polymer ?
#
loop_
_entity_poly.entity_id
_entity_poly.type
_entity_poly.pdbx_seq_one_letter_code
_entity_poly.pdbx_strand_id
1 'polypeptide(L)'
;MNWPLTLELIGAPAEDNGWIVHFDYARHEQINILQPAMYDDTGLKWLLRVNQFSYVTNFPCGAAQAVELTLSSQRRPVEDGCTIGFSDFPFADLADVKRRMAFVLKAAAQFDDLLHSDQRGQIERSIREIALDGGVR
;
A
#
# COMPACT_ATOMS: atom_id res chain seq x y z
N MET A 1 -1.95 -20.90 -10.71
CA MET A 1 -1.02 -19.76 -10.71
C MET A 1 0.37 -20.35 -10.59
N ASN A 2 1.31 -20.04 -11.50
CA ASN A 2 2.66 -20.62 -11.47
C ASN A 2 3.56 -19.78 -10.56
N TRP A 3 3.98 -20.38 -9.44
CA TRP A 3 4.72 -19.76 -8.33
C TRP A 3 5.99 -18.96 -8.69
N PRO A 4 6.83 -19.34 -9.67
CA PRO A 4 8.10 -18.64 -9.93
C PRO A 4 7.92 -17.22 -10.49
N LEU A 5 6.84 -16.97 -11.23
CA LEU A 5 6.60 -15.68 -11.90
C LEU A 5 6.30 -14.54 -10.92
N THR A 6 5.78 -14.85 -9.74
CA THR A 6 5.39 -13.86 -8.73
C THR A 6 6.59 -13.32 -7.94
N LEU A 7 7.62 -14.15 -7.72
CA LEU A 7 8.84 -13.77 -6.99
C LEU A 7 9.78 -12.92 -7.86
N GLU A 8 9.90 -13.24 -9.16
CA GLU A 8 10.66 -12.42 -10.11
C GLU A 8 10.05 -11.03 -10.29
N LEU A 9 8.72 -10.92 -10.28
CA LEU A 9 8.03 -9.64 -10.46
C LEU A 9 8.23 -8.66 -9.29
N ILE A 10 8.64 -9.17 -8.12
CA ILE A 10 8.86 -8.38 -6.90
C ILE A 10 10.33 -8.33 -6.48
N GLY A 11 11.25 -8.88 -7.29
CA GLY A 11 12.69 -8.83 -7.01
C GLY A 11 13.17 -9.66 -5.81
N ALA A 12 12.37 -10.62 -5.33
CA ALA A 12 12.71 -11.40 -4.16
C ALA A 12 13.82 -12.43 -4.47
N PRO A 13 14.90 -12.51 -3.65
CA PRO A 13 15.96 -13.48 -3.85
C PRO A 13 15.42 -14.91 -3.67
N ALA A 14 15.76 -15.80 -4.61
CA ALA A 14 15.21 -17.15 -4.71
C ALA A 14 15.46 -18.07 -3.50
N GLU A 15 16.37 -17.68 -2.59
CA GLU A 15 16.80 -18.49 -1.44
C GLU A 15 16.13 -18.07 -0.11
N ASP A 16 15.37 -16.97 -0.09
CA ASP A 16 14.76 -16.45 1.13
C ASP A 16 13.29 -16.87 1.27
N ASN A 17 13.08 -17.88 2.12
CA ASN A 17 11.79 -18.40 2.53
C ASN A 17 10.95 -17.40 3.35
N GLY A 18 11.53 -16.30 3.82
CA GLY A 18 10.82 -15.21 4.47
C GLY A 18 9.75 -14.56 3.58
N TRP A 19 10.04 -14.34 2.29
CA TRP A 19 9.10 -13.76 1.34
C TRP A 19 7.86 -14.63 1.11
N ILE A 20 8.03 -15.96 1.19
CA ILE A 20 6.94 -16.93 1.05
C ILE A 20 5.93 -16.77 2.20
N VAL A 21 6.44 -16.70 3.43
CA VAL A 21 5.61 -16.55 4.63
C VAL A 21 4.90 -15.19 4.64
N HIS A 22 5.61 -14.12 4.28
CA HIS A 22 5.02 -12.78 4.18
C HIS A 22 3.94 -12.71 3.09
N PHE A 23 4.15 -13.38 1.95
CA PHE A 23 3.16 -13.45 0.89
C PHE A 23 1.89 -14.19 1.32
N ASP A 24 2.01 -15.33 2.01
CA ASP A 24 0.83 -16.05 2.50
C ASP A 24 0.08 -15.28 3.58
N TYR A 25 0.78 -14.56 4.45
CA TYR A 25 0.16 -13.66 5.43
C TYR A 25 -0.57 -12.50 4.75
N ALA A 26 0.10 -11.80 3.82
CA ALA A 26 -0.51 -10.72 3.04
C ALA A 26 -1.72 -11.22 2.26
N ARG A 27 -1.66 -12.43 1.68
CA ARG A 27 -2.79 -13.02 0.96
C ARG A 27 -3.95 -13.34 1.90
N HIS A 28 -3.66 -13.88 3.09
CA HIS A 28 -4.68 -14.13 4.10
C HIS A 28 -5.40 -12.82 4.49
N GLU A 29 -4.65 -11.78 4.84
CA GLU A 29 -5.23 -10.50 5.23
C GLU A 29 -5.96 -9.82 4.06
N GLN A 30 -5.33 -9.70 2.89
CA GLN A 30 -5.87 -8.93 1.76
C GLN A 30 -7.04 -9.60 1.05
N ILE A 31 -7.07 -10.94 0.99
CA ILE A 31 -8.08 -11.70 0.24
C ILE A 31 -9.11 -12.33 1.17
N ASN A 32 -8.70 -12.92 2.29
CA ASN A 32 -9.65 -13.66 3.12
C ASN A 32 -10.35 -12.77 4.15
N ILE A 33 -9.69 -11.68 4.59
CA ILE A 33 -10.23 -10.76 5.60
C ILE A 33 -10.75 -9.49 4.94
N LEU A 34 -9.88 -8.71 4.28
CA LEU A 34 -10.24 -7.38 3.78
C LEU A 34 -11.13 -7.41 2.54
N GLN A 35 -11.01 -8.43 1.69
CA GLN A 35 -11.87 -8.54 0.52
C GLN A 35 -13.35 -8.65 0.93
N PRO A 36 -13.79 -9.62 1.74
CA PRO A 36 -15.20 -9.71 2.14
C PRO A 36 -15.62 -8.59 3.10
N ALA A 37 -14.74 -8.08 3.96
CA ALA A 37 -15.08 -7.08 4.96
C ALA A 37 -15.21 -5.65 4.39
N MET A 38 -14.51 -5.35 3.30
CA MET A 38 -14.44 -3.99 2.74
C MET A 38 -14.59 -4.01 1.23
N TYR A 39 -13.70 -4.72 0.53
CA TYR A 39 -13.58 -4.60 -0.91
C TYR A 39 -14.61 -5.42 -1.68
N ASP A 40 -15.60 -6.06 -1.06
CA ASP A 40 -16.77 -6.65 -1.71
C ASP A 40 -18.02 -5.80 -1.57
N ASP A 41 -18.01 -4.80 -0.68
CA ASP A 41 -19.07 -3.83 -0.57
C ASP A 41 -19.15 -2.94 -1.82
N THR A 42 -20.29 -2.99 -2.51
CA THR A 42 -20.50 -2.26 -3.77
C THR A 42 -20.41 -0.74 -3.56
N GLY A 43 -20.87 -0.24 -2.40
CA GLY A 43 -20.81 1.18 -2.07
C GLY A 43 -19.37 1.66 -1.91
N LEU A 44 -18.57 0.96 -1.10
CA LEU A 44 -17.16 1.27 -0.88
C LEU A 44 -16.33 1.13 -2.16
N LYS A 45 -16.54 0.08 -2.96
CA LYS A 45 -15.92 -0.05 -4.29
C LYS A 45 -16.14 1.19 -5.14
N TRP A 46 -17.38 1.68 -5.17
CA TRP A 46 -17.75 2.84 -5.96
C TRP A 46 -17.09 4.12 -5.43
N LEU A 47 -17.08 4.32 -4.11
CA LEU A 47 -16.41 5.44 -3.46
C LEU A 47 -14.91 5.47 -3.77
N LEU A 48 -14.22 4.33 -3.68
CA LEU A 48 -12.79 4.22 -3.99
C LEU A 48 -12.49 4.57 -5.45
N ARG A 49 -13.30 4.07 -6.39
CA ARG A 49 -13.15 4.36 -7.82
C ARG A 49 -13.38 5.83 -8.15
N VAL A 50 -14.44 6.43 -7.60
CA VAL A 50 -14.73 7.85 -7.83
C VAL A 50 -13.65 8.73 -7.20
N ASN A 51 -13.17 8.40 -6.01
CA ASN A 51 -12.03 9.09 -5.40
C ASN A 51 -10.79 9.04 -6.30
N GLN A 52 -10.41 7.86 -6.79
CA GLN A 52 -9.27 7.68 -7.69
C GLN A 52 -9.43 8.49 -8.99
N PHE A 53 -10.61 8.43 -9.60
CA PHE A 53 -10.91 9.18 -10.81
C PHE A 53 -10.81 10.69 -10.58
N SER A 54 -11.43 11.21 -9.52
CA SER A 54 -11.41 12.63 -9.18
C SER A 54 -10.01 13.13 -8.84
N TYR A 55 -9.21 12.34 -8.12
CA TYR A 55 -7.82 12.68 -7.79
C TYR A 55 -6.96 12.81 -9.06
N VAL A 56 -7.01 11.81 -9.96
CA VAL A 56 -6.18 11.79 -11.16
C VAL A 56 -6.62 12.82 -12.20
N THR A 57 -7.93 13.04 -12.36
CA THR A 57 -8.47 13.94 -13.40
C THR A 57 -8.60 15.39 -12.95
N ASN A 58 -8.31 15.68 -11.67
CA ASN A 58 -8.56 16.97 -11.04
C ASN A 58 -10.03 17.45 -11.19
N PHE A 59 -10.96 16.50 -11.35
CA PHE A 59 -12.38 16.80 -11.47
C PHE A 59 -12.93 17.21 -10.10
N PRO A 60 -13.64 18.35 -9.98
CA PRO A 60 -14.02 18.91 -8.69
C PRO A 60 -15.08 18.06 -8.00
N CYS A 61 -14.62 17.13 -7.15
CA CYS A 61 -15.43 16.37 -6.20
C CYS A 61 -14.90 16.59 -4.77
N GLY A 62 -14.67 17.86 -4.39
CA GLY A 62 -14.62 18.39 -3.02
C GLY A 62 -13.58 17.87 -2.01
N ALA A 63 -13.12 16.62 -2.11
CA ALA A 63 -12.29 15.94 -1.10
C ALA A 63 -11.47 14.77 -1.68
N ALA A 64 -11.28 14.68 -3.00
CA ALA A 64 -10.53 13.60 -3.61
C ALA A 64 -9.07 13.60 -3.10
N GLN A 65 -8.60 12.46 -2.61
CA GLN A 65 -7.26 12.31 -2.05
C GLN A 65 -6.55 11.11 -2.66
N ALA A 66 -5.23 11.21 -2.80
CA ALA A 66 -4.39 10.11 -3.23
C ALA A 66 -4.58 8.90 -2.29
N VAL A 67 -4.64 7.70 -2.85
CA VAL A 67 -4.43 6.48 -2.06
C VAL A 67 -2.93 6.28 -1.96
N GLU A 68 -2.41 6.53 -0.77
CA GLU A 68 -0.98 6.48 -0.47
C GLU A 68 -0.73 5.68 0.80
N LEU A 69 0.41 4.98 0.84
CA LEU A 69 0.98 4.49 2.08
C LEU A 69 2.17 5.38 2.44
N THR A 70 2.05 6.09 3.56
CA THR A 70 3.11 6.97 4.08
C THR A 70 3.68 6.37 5.35
N LEU A 71 4.96 6.06 5.33
CA LEU A 71 5.71 5.51 6.47
C LEU A 71 6.34 6.62 7.32
N SER A 72 5.83 7.84 7.21
CA SER A 72 6.17 8.97 8.07
C SER A 72 5.03 9.23 9.06
N SER A 73 5.38 9.76 10.23
CA SER A 73 4.42 10.22 11.24
C SER A 73 3.68 11.50 10.81
N GLN A 74 4.05 12.08 9.67
CA GLN A 74 3.43 13.26 9.12
C GLN A 74 2.32 12.86 8.16
N ARG A 75 1.11 13.40 8.34
CA ARG A 75 -0.06 13.10 7.49
C ARG A 75 0.01 13.62 6.05
N ARG A 76 0.99 14.46 5.73
CA ARG A 76 1.14 15.06 4.39
C ARG A 76 2.16 14.24 3.60
N PRO A 77 1.98 14.08 2.28
CA PRO A 77 3.03 13.51 1.43
C PRO A 77 4.28 14.39 1.63
N VAL A 78 5.32 13.82 2.21
CA VAL A 78 6.62 14.47 2.31
C VAL A 78 7.45 13.88 1.17
N GLU A 79 8.21 14.72 0.48
CA GLU A 79 9.20 14.26 -0.52
C GLU A 79 10.42 13.64 0.18
N ASP A 80 10.21 12.75 1.15
CA ASP A 80 11.25 12.08 1.94
C ASP A 80 11.53 10.65 1.45
N GLY A 81 10.84 10.21 0.40
CA GLY A 81 10.96 8.86 -0.16
C GLY A 81 10.23 7.78 0.66
N CYS A 82 9.48 8.16 1.71
CA CYS A 82 8.72 7.24 2.55
C CYS A 82 7.24 7.09 2.14
N THR A 83 6.83 7.76 1.06
CA THR A 83 5.45 7.73 0.54
C THR A 83 5.38 6.91 -0.76
N ILE A 84 4.35 6.07 -0.86
CA ILE A 84 4.10 5.17 -1.98
C ILE A 84 2.68 5.39 -2.48
N GLY A 85 2.54 5.92 -3.69
CA GLY A 85 1.26 6.07 -4.36
C GLY A 85 0.74 4.76 -4.95
N PHE A 86 -0.58 4.60 -4.96
CA PHE A 86 -1.25 3.44 -5.55
C PHE A 86 -1.16 3.42 -7.08
N SER A 87 -1.60 4.48 -7.76
CA SER A 87 -1.62 4.57 -9.23
C SER A 87 -1.97 5.98 -9.70
N ASP A 88 -1.40 6.40 -10.82
CA ASP A 88 -1.74 7.64 -11.53
C ASP A 88 -2.77 7.42 -12.65
N PHE A 89 -3.24 6.19 -12.85
CA PHE A 89 -4.29 5.89 -13.83
C PHE A 89 -5.69 6.16 -13.25
N PRO A 90 -6.59 6.84 -14.01
CA PRO A 90 -7.91 7.25 -13.52
C PRO A 90 -8.88 6.07 -13.35
N PHE A 91 -8.63 4.95 -14.04
CA PHE A 91 -9.43 3.73 -13.94
C PHE A 91 -8.78 2.66 -13.07
N ALA A 92 -7.76 3.02 -12.30
CA ALA A 92 -7.20 2.10 -11.31
C ALA A 92 -8.25 1.82 -10.23
N ASP A 93 -8.29 0.57 -9.79
CA ASP A 93 -9.25 0.11 -8.80
C ASP A 93 -8.51 -0.61 -7.68
N LEU A 94 -8.54 -0.04 -6.48
CA LEU A 94 -7.95 -0.66 -5.29
C LEU A 94 -8.75 -1.89 -4.85
N ALA A 95 -10.02 -1.99 -5.22
CA ALA A 95 -10.81 -3.19 -4.95
C ALA A 95 -10.43 -4.37 -5.85
N ASP A 96 -9.73 -4.13 -6.98
CA ASP A 96 -9.16 -5.20 -7.79
C ASP A 96 -8.01 -5.87 -7.02
N VAL A 97 -8.21 -7.15 -6.68
CA VAL A 97 -7.27 -7.92 -5.87
C VAL A 97 -5.87 -7.95 -6.48
N LYS A 98 -5.74 -8.02 -7.81
CA LYS A 98 -4.42 -8.11 -8.44
C LYS A 98 -3.66 -6.80 -8.32
N ARG A 99 -4.34 -5.68 -8.60
CA ARG A 99 -3.75 -4.33 -8.46
C ARG A 99 -3.41 -4.02 -7.00
N ARG A 100 -4.30 -4.38 -6.07
CA ARG A 100 -4.05 -4.19 -4.64
C ARG A 100 -2.89 -5.03 -4.14
N MET A 101 -2.82 -6.31 -4.49
CA MET A 101 -1.71 -7.18 -4.10
C MET A 101 -0.37 -6.66 -4.64
N ALA A 102 -0.34 -6.17 -5.89
CA ALA A 102 0.87 -5.55 -6.44
C ALA A 102 1.29 -4.31 -5.64
N PHE A 103 0.34 -3.46 -5.25
CA PHE A 103 0.61 -2.29 -4.41
C PHE A 103 1.11 -2.68 -3.01
N VAL A 104 0.46 -3.65 -2.35
CA VAL A 104 0.83 -4.15 -1.01
C VAL A 104 2.25 -4.72 -1.00
N LEU A 105 2.60 -5.53 -2.00
CA LEU A 105 3.94 -6.11 -2.11
C LEU A 105 5.01 -5.07 -2.43
N LYS A 106 4.71 -4.13 -3.33
CA LYS A 106 5.59 -2.99 -3.60
C LYS A 106 5.84 -2.18 -2.31
N ALA A 107 4.80 -1.95 -1.52
CA ALA A 107 4.92 -1.21 -0.28
C ALA A 107 5.73 -1.97 0.79
N ALA A 108 5.55 -3.28 0.90
CA ALA A 108 6.35 -4.12 1.79
C ALA A 108 7.83 -4.13 1.40
N ALA A 109 8.14 -4.23 0.10
CA ALA A 109 9.51 -4.18 -0.39
C ALA A 109 10.19 -2.83 -0.10
N GLN A 110 9.50 -1.72 -0.36
CA GLN A 110 10.05 -0.39 -0.03
C GLN A 110 10.22 -0.18 1.47
N PHE A 111 9.31 -0.71 2.31
CA PHE A 111 9.50 -0.70 3.75
C PHE A 111 10.75 -1.47 4.17
N ASP A 112 10.97 -2.65 3.60
CA ASP A 112 12.17 -3.46 3.85
C ASP A 112 13.45 -2.75 3.42
N ASP A 113 13.47 -2.15 2.22
CA ASP A 113 14.60 -1.35 1.73
C ASP A 113 14.91 -0.20 2.69
N LEU A 114 13.88 0.50 3.17
CA LEU A 114 14.08 1.61 4.07
C LEU A 114 14.61 1.16 5.45
N LEU A 115 14.18 0.00 5.96
CA LEU A 115 14.73 -0.60 7.18
C LEU A 115 16.22 -0.96 7.05
N HIS A 116 16.67 -1.29 5.84
CA HIS A 116 18.07 -1.61 5.54
C HIS A 116 18.91 -0.40 5.08
N SER A 117 18.31 0.78 4.99
CA SER A 117 18.96 2.03 4.57
C SER A 117 19.36 2.92 5.76
N ASP A 118 20.07 4.02 5.46
CA ASP A 118 20.37 5.09 6.41
C ASP A 118 19.09 5.80 6.94
N GLN A 119 17.93 5.58 6.31
CA GLN A 119 16.64 6.12 6.74
C GLN A 119 15.96 5.33 7.85
N ARG A 120 16.50 4.16 8.25
CA ARG A 120 15.95 3.32 9.32
C ARG A 120 15.61 4.09 10.60
N GLY A 121 16.50 4.98 11.04
CA GLY A 121 16.29 5.78 12.25
C GLY A 121 15.11 6.76 12.15
N GLN A 122 14.78 7.23 10.93
CA GLN A 122 13.62 8.08 10.69
C GLN A 122 12.33 7.26 10.77
N ILE A 123 12.32 6.05 10.20
CA ILE A 123 11.18 5.15 10.23
C ILE A 123 10.89 4.64 11.63
N GLU A 124 11.90 4.23 12.39
CA GLU A 124 11.71 3.82 13.79
C GLU A 124 11.09 4.96 14.61
N ARG A 125 11.51 6.21 14.37
CA ARG A 125 10.92 7.37 15.01
C ARG A 125 9.47 7.58 14.57
N SER A 126 9.19 7.51 13.27
CA SER A 126 7.84 7.66 12.75
C SER A 126 6.88 6.58 13.26
N ILE A 127 7.30 5.32 13.33
CA ILE A 127 6.51 4.22 13.92
C ILE A 127 6.23 4.49 15.40
N ARG A 128 7.23 4.94 16.17
CA ARG A 128 7.03 5.29 17.59
C ARG A 128 6.07 6.45 17.76
N GLU A 129 6.19 7.49 16.94
CA GLU A 129 5.31 8.65 16.97
C GLU A 129 3.86 8.26 16.60
N ILE A 130 3.67 7.43 15.57
CA ILE A 130 2.35 6.87 15.22
C ILE A 130 1.78 6.07 16.39
N ALA A 131 2.58 5.23 17.05
CA ALA A 131 2.15 4.41 18.19
C ALA A 131 1.81 5.24 19.44
N LEU A 132 2.55 6.33 19.70
CA LEU A 132 2.36 7.20 20.85
C LEU A 132 1.18 8.18 20.67
N ASP A 133 0.99 8.69 19.45
CA ASP A 133 -0.02 9.71 19.14
C ASP A 133 -1.31 9.09 18.53
N GLY A 134 -1.41 7.75 18.53
CA GLY A 134 -2.51 7.01 17.92
C GLY A 134 -2.68 7.25 16.42
N GLY A 135 -1.64 7.75 15.74
CA GLY A 135 -1.69 8.15 14.33
C GLY A 135 -2.46 9.45 14.04
N VAL A 136 -2.67 10.33 15.03
CA VAL A 136 -3.51 11.52 14.87
C VAL A 136 -2.78 12.83 15.21
N ARG A 137 -2.14 13.43 14.19
CA ARG A 137 -1.84 14.88 14.15
C ARG A 137 -2.22 15.49 12.82
#